data_AF-A0A7Y5PCF5-F1
#
_entry.id   AF-A0A7Y5PCF5-F1
#
_cell.length_a   1.000
_cell.length_b   1.000
_cell.length_c   1.000
_cell.angle_alpha   90.00
_cell.angle_beta   90.00
_cell.angle_gamma   90.00
#
_symmetry.space_group_name_H-M   'P 1'
#
loop_
_entity.id
_entity.type
_entity.pdbx_description
1 polymer ?
#
loop_
_entity_poly.entity_id
_entity_poly.type
_entity_poly.pdbx_seq_one_letter_code
_entity_poly.pdbx_strand_id
1 'polypeptide(L)'
;MPFCRFSPVVPPRRRAVAPVALALLLVACERRPTPSRSESAAPPLSGAADSAARRRVESGWNGAAGPALLIQGPARDEAIALYPTADDSDAVAQLDSASMRQLPVTLVGRGGALLTGLLGAPSGDGTDECERWPLRTLQPDSVTAWGVGFVNARISPIALDSVDVLSARDSMALAAEASRLASTVTLPTDAAFQGLRFTAHDIRRFTAAPGVQGLVAHLVRRVNQEANPREEQTLLIAERDSGATTGPYQLAYVERDFGKEEAVITPEVLAGGRLAGGPPFFVVARDNDAGISYRMIERAGARRWRARWSSGAISCS
;
A
#
# COMPACT_ATOMS: atom_id res chain seq x y z
N MET A 1 13.89 22.54 16.68
CA MET A 1 13.61 23.90 16.17
C MET A 1 14.89 24.51 15.63
N PRO A 2 14.90 25.29 14.52
CA PRO A 2 13.86 25.42 13.50
C PRO A 2 14.42 25.30 12.05
N PHE A 3 13.64 24.72 11.14
CA PHE A 3 13.68 25.07 9.72
C PHE A 3 12.27 24.89 9.14
N CYS A 4 11.61 26.00 8.84
CA CYS A 4 10.57 26.11 7.83
C CYS A 4 10.63 27.52 7.24
N ARG A 5 11.14 27.65 6.02
CA ARG A 5 10.95 28.82 5.17
C ARG A 5 10.93 28.33 3.73
N PHE A 6 9.73 28.20 3.16
CA PHE A 6 9.55 28.17 1.73
C PHE A 6 8.56 29.28 1.36
N SER A 7 9.07 30.22 0.57
CA SER A 7 8.30 31.28 -0.08
C SER A 7 7.43 30.70 -1.19
N PRO A 8 6.25 31.27 -1.47
CA PRO A 8 5.42 30.82 -2.58
C PRO A 8 5.96 31.34 -3.93
N VAL A 9 6.11 30.43 -4.90
CA VAL A 9 6.33 30.76 -6.32
C VAL A 9 4.96 30.81 -7.01
N VAL A 10 4.62 31.99 -7.53
CA VAL A 10 3.42 32.25 -8.34
C VAL A 10 3.66 31.76 -9.78
N PRO A 11 2.78 30.93 -10.37
CA PRO A 11 2.80 30.65 -11.81
C PRO A 11 1.90 31.60 -12.62
N PRO A 12 2.08 31.67 -13.95
CA PRO A 12 2.13 32.93 -14.68
C PRO A 12 0.83 33.37 -15.35
N ARG A 13 0.70 34.71 -15.52
CA ARG A 13 -0.23 35.35 -16.47
C ARG A 13 0.22 35.08 -17.91
N ARG A 14 -0.65 34.47 -18.73
CA ARG A 14 -0.54 34.54 -20.20
C ARG A 14 -1.79 35.19 -20.78
N ARG A 15 -1.56 36.26 -21.55
CA ARG A 15 -2.54 36.99 -22.36
C ARG A 15 -2.52 36.47 -23.80
N ALA A 16 -3.73 36.43 -24.38
CA ALA A 16 -4.08 36.51 -25.81
C ALA A 16 -3.65 35.28 -26.67
N VAL A 17 -4.37 34.82 -27.70
CA VAL A 17 -5.15 35.49 -28.76
C VAL A 17 -6.18 34.46 -29.32
N ALA A 18 -7.39 34.91 -29.69
CA ALA A 18 -8.35 34.17 -30.52
C ALA A 18 -8.15 34.50 -32.02
N PRO A 19 -8.56 33.63 -32.96
CA PRO A 19 -9.80 33.96 -33.66
C PRO A 19 -10.67 32.77 -34.15
N VAL A 20 -11.98 33.02 -34.05
CA VAL A 20 -13.10 32.75 -34.96
C VAL A 20 -12.87 31.84 -36.18
N ALA A 21 -13.69 30.79 -36.30
CA ALA A 21 -14.18 30.29 -37.59
C ALA A 21 -15.63 29.79 -37.46
N LEU A 22 -16.47 30.32 -38.34
CA LEU A 22 -17.92 30.21 -38.47
C LEU A 22 -18.26 29.21 -39.59
N ALA A 23 -19.12 28.22 -39.34
CA ALA A 23 -19.89 27.43 -40.32
C ALA A 23 -20.60 26.29 -39.56
N LEU A 24 -21.81 25.81 -39.83
CA LEU A 24 -22.93 26.16 -40.72
C LEU A 24 -24.07 25.24 -40.23
N LEU A 25 -25.27 25.79 -40.03
CA LEU A 25 -26.48 25.04 -39.66
C LEU A 25 -26.97 24.18 -40.84
N LEU A 26 -27.27 22.90 -40.60
CA LEU A 26 -28.29 22.18 -41.37
C LEU A 26 -29.14 21.30 -40.45
N VAL A 27 -30.35 21.79 -40.20
CA VAL A 27 -31.51 21.08 -39.68
C VAL A 27 -32.13 20.30 -40.83
N ALA A 28 -32.35 19.00 -40.66
CA ALA A 28 -33.27 18.22 -41.49
C ALA A 28 -34.23 17.45 -40.59
N CYS A 29 -35.41 18.05 -40.40
CA CYS A 29 -36.62 17.36 -39.97
C CYS A 29 -37.18 16.59 -41.16
N GLU A 30 -37.29 15.27 -41.07
CA GLU A 30 -38.26 14.53 -41.88
C GLU A 30 -39.31 13.87 -40.99
N ARG A 31 -40.56 14.15 -41.34
CA ARG A 31 -41.79 13.60 -40.76
C ARG A 31 -42.34 12.52 -41.69
N ARG A 32 -43.00 11.53 -41.05
CA ARG A 32 -44.13 10.68 -41.48
C ARG A 32 -43.75 9.21 -41.77
N PRO A 33 -44.71 8.25 -41.72
CA PRO A 33 -46.05 8.25 -41.11
C PRO A 33 -46.25 7.11 -40.10
N THR A 34 -47.30 7.25 -39.28
CA THR A 34 -47.81 6.26 -38.32
C THR A 34 -48.38 5.02 -39.04
N PRO A 35 -47.98 3.79 -38.66
CA PRO A 35 -48.76 2.60 -38.96
C PRO A 35 -49.78 2.30 -37.84
N SER A 36 -50.90 1.77 -38.31
CA SER A 36 -52.13 1.41 -37.61
C SER A 36 -51.95 0.45 -36.43
N ARG A 37 -52.74 0.73 -35.39
CA ARG A 37 -53.08 -0.09 -34.24
C ARG A 37 -53.36 -1.55 -34.63
N SER A 38 -52.56 -2.46 -34.10
CA SER A 38 -52.94 -3.85 -33.82
C SER A 38 -52.47 -4.21 -32.42
N GLU A 39 -53.37 -4.83 -31.67
CA GLU A 39 -53.25 -5.18 -30.27
C GLU A 39 -52.11 -6.18 -30.03
N SER A 40 -51.29 -5.90 -29.03
CA SER A 40 -50.50 -6.92 -28.34
C SER A 40 -50.45 -6.55 -26.87
N ALA A 41 -50.95 -7.46 -26.06
CA ALA A 41 -51.09 -7.34 -24.63
C ALA A 41 -49.78 -6.85 -23.98
N ALA A 42 -49.92 -5.91 -23.05
CA ALA A 42 -48.81 -5.44 -22.24
C ALA A 42 -48.19 -6.64 -21.47
N PRO A 43 -46.88 -6.88 -21.55
CA PRO A 43 -46.22 -7.77 -20.60
C PRO A 43 -46.34 -7.13 -19.20
N PRO A 44 -46.47 -7.93 -18.14
CA PRO A 44 -46.53 -7.39 -16.79
C PRO A 44 -45.29 -6.55 -16.53
N LEU A 45 -45.49 -5.36 -15.95
CA LEU A 45 -44.44 -4.53 -15.35
C LEU A 45 -43.71 -5.38 -14.31
N SER A 46 -42.66 -6.06 -14.74
CA SER A 46 -41.58 -6.48 -13.88
C SER A 46 -41.00 -5.18 -13.33
N GLY A 47 -41.45 -4.79 -12.14
CA GLY A 47 -40.68 -3.95 -11.24
C GLY A 47 -39.37 -4.70 -10.96
N ALA A 48 -38.44 -4.62 -11.90
CA ALA A 48 -37.04 -4.80 -11.61
C ALA A 48 -36.74 -3.63 -10.69
N ALA A 49 -36.86 -3.89 -9.38
CA ALA A 49 -36.11 -3.14 -8.41
C ALA A 49 -34.69 -3.13 -8.96
N ASP A 50 -34.26 -1.95 -9.38
CA ASP A 50 -32.89 -1.64 -9.75
C ASP A 50 -32.05 -1.70 -8.46
N SER A 51 -32.06 -2.87 -7.83
CA SER A 51 -30.97 -3.33 -6.99
C SER A 51 -29.87 -3.72 -7.97
N ALA A 52 -29.28 -2.71 -8.61
CA ALA A 52 -27.86 -2.73 -8.87
C ALA A 52 -27.20 -2.86 -7.49
N ALA A 53 -27.21 -4.09 -6.95
CA ALA A 53 -26.32 -4.51 -5.91
C ALA A 53 -24.95 -4.25 -6.52
N ARG A 54 -24.38 -3.08 -6.21
CA ARG A 54 -22.99 -2.75 -6.51
C ARG A 54 -22.23 -3.99 -6.09
N ARG A 55 -21.70 -4.72 -7.07
CA ARG A 55 -20.95 -5.94 -6.84
C ARG A 55 -19.76 -5.48 -6.01
N ARG A 56 -19.87 -5.62 -4.68
CA ARG A 56 -18.85 -5.17 -3.74
C ARG A 56 -17.61 -5.96 -4.15
N VAL A 57 -16.64 -5.27 -4.77
CA VAL A 57 -15.36 -5.88 -5.09
C VAL A 57 -14.83 -6.38 -3.75
N GLU A 58 -14.64 -7.69 -3.61
CA GLU A 58 -14.09 -8.24 -2.38
C GLU A 58 -12.75 -7.54 -2.14
N SER A 59 -12.63 -6.83 -1.02
CA SER A 59 -11.46 -5.98 -0.77
C SER A 59 -10.14 -6.78 -0.69
N GLY A 60 -10.21 -8.11 -0.62
CA GLY A 60 -9.07 -8.99 -0.40
C GLY A 60 -8.59 -8.99 1.05
N TRP A 61 -9.18 -8.16 1.92
CA TRP A 61 -8.86 -8.08 3.34
C TRP A 61 -9.08 -9.43 4.05
N ASN A 62 -8.18 -9.75 5.00
CA ASN A 62 -8.35 -10.91 5.84
C ASN A 62 -9.12 -10.52 7.10
N GLY A 63 -10.37 -10.99 7.25
CA GLY A 63 -11.19 -10.70 8.44
C GLY A 63 -10.55 -11.11 9.78
N ALA A 64 -9.63 -12.08 9.79
CA ALA A 64 -8.88 -12.46 11.00
C ALA A 64 -7.90 -11.36 11.47
N ALA A 65 -7.57 -10.39 10.60
CA ALA A 65 -6.79 -9.20 10.94
C ALA A 65 -7.64 -8.11 11.62
N GLY A 66 -8.93 -8.39 11.87
CA GLY A 66 -9.83 -7.43 12.49
C GLY A 66 -10.44 -6.42 11.52
N PRO A 67 -11.21 -5.45 12.01
CA PRO A 67 -11.94 -4.49 11.18
C PRO A 67 -11.07 -3.37 10.62
N ALA A 68 -9.89 -3.11 11.21
CA ALA A 68 -9.04 -1.99 10.85
C ALA A 68 -7.55 -2.34 10.95
N LEU A 69 -6.79 -1.75 10.04
CA LEU A 69 -5.33 -1.70 10.06
C LEU A 69 -4.91 -0.36 10.65
N LEU A 70 -4.04 -0.38 11.66
CA LEU A 70 -3.48 0.82 12.26
C LEU A 70 -2.05 0.99 11.76
N ILE A 71 -1.67 2.19 11.37
CA ILE A 71 -0.29 2.55 11.03
C ILE A 71 0.18 3.60 12.02
N GLN A 72 1.43 3.52 12.48
CA GLN A 72 1.97 4.52 13.41
C GLN A 72 1.86 5.92 12.81
N GLY A 73 1.23 6.82 13.56
CA GLY A 73 1.14 8.23 13.20
C GLY A 73 2.44 9.00 13.49
N PRO A 74 2.38 10.34 13.42
CA PRO A 74 3.51 11.20 13.75
C PRO A 74 4.02 10.99 15.18
N ALA A 75 3.10 10.79 16.14
CA ALA A 75 3.43 10.40 17.50
C ALA A 75 3.27 8.89 17.74
N ARG A 76 3.98 8.35 18.74
CA ARG A 76 3.97 6.90 19.06
C ARG A 76 2.66 6.42 19.68
N ASP A 77 1.91 7.34 20.24
CA ASP A 77 0.58 7.20 20.82
C ASP A 77 -0.51 7.68 19.84
N GLU A 78 -0.18 7.79 18.55
CA GLU A 78 -1.14 8.08 17.48
C GLU A 78 -1.10 6.98 16.41
N ALA A 79 -2.26 6.72 15.82
CA ALA A 79 -2.42 5.79 14.71
C ALA A 79 -3.28 6.37 13.61
N ILE A 80 -2.85 6.18 12.37
CA ILE A 80 -3.71 6.30 11.20
C ILE A 80 -4.53 5.01 11.12
N ALA A 81 -5.86 5.10 11.20
CA ALA A 81 -6.76 3.96 11.13
C ALA A 81 -7.35 3.75 9.73
N LEU A 82 -6.97 2.66 9.08
CA LEU A 82 -7.44 2.27 7.75
C LEU A 82 -8.53 1.22 7.88
N TYR A 83 -9.64 1.37 7.15
CA TYR A 83 -10.79 0.46 7.17
C TYR A 83 -10.89 -0.31 5.84
N PRO A 84 -10.37 -1.54 5.77
CA PRO A 84 -10.15 -2.27 4.52
C PRO A 84 -11.43 -2.72 3.80
N THR A 85 -12.57 -2.66 4.47
CA THR A 85 -13.87 -3.15 3.94
C THR A 85 -14.90 -2.04 3.78
N ALA A 86 -14.55 -0.81 4.15
CA ALA A 86 -15.42 0.35 4.07
C ALA A 86 -15.08 1.15 2.80
N ASP A 87 -16.10 1.70 2.16
CA ASP A 87 -15.90 2.78 1.19
C ASP A 87 -15.54 4.07 1.95
N ASP A 88 -14.95 5.07 1.28
CA ASP A 88 -14.41 6.28 1.94
C ASP A 88 -15.40 6.96 2.90
N SER A 89 -16.69 7.07 2.52
CA SER A 89 -17.72 7.67 3.37
C SER A 89 -18.03 6.84 4.64
N ASP A 90 -18.01 5.51 4.51
CA ASP A 90 -18.26 4.59 5.61
C ASP A 90 -17.06 4.53 6.55
N ALA A 91 -15.84 4.65 6.01
CA ALA A 91 -14.61 4.70 6.78
C ALA A 91 -14.58 5.91 7.71
N VAL A 92 -15.00 7.09 7.22
CA VAL A 92 -15.11 8.31 8.03
C VAL A 92 -16.16 8.13 9.14
N ALA A 93 -17.35 7.62 8.82
CA ALA A 93 -18.38 7.39 9.84
C ALA A 93 -17.95 6.37 10.93
N GLN A 94 -17.14 5.36 10.57
CA GLN A 94 -16.60 4.41 11.54
C GLN A 94 -15.57 5.02 12.49
N LEU A 95 -14.88 6.08 12.09
CA LEU A 95 -13.95 6.80 12.96
C LEU A 95 -14.67 7.51 14.10
N ASP A 96 -15.76 8.20 13.78
CA ASP A 96 -16.54 8.96 14.75
C ASP A 96 -17.36 8.07 15.68
N SER A 97 -17.46 6.78 15.34
CA SER A 97 -18.22 5.83 16.13
C SER A 97 -17.61 5.63 17.52
N ALA A 98 -18.41 5.93 18.55
CA ALA A 98 -18.06 5.66 19.95
C ALA A 98 -17.78 4.16 20.21
N SER A 99 -18.35 3.27 19.39
CA SER A 99 -18.15 1.82 19.44
C SER A 99 -16.71 1.37 19.16
N MET A 100 -15.87 2.22 18.55
CA MET A 100 -14.47 1.92 18.28
C MET A 100 -13.51 2.36 19.40
N ARG A 101 -14.03 2.97 20.48
CA ARG A 101 -13.21 3.42 21.61
C ARG A 101 -12.92 2.25 22.56
N GLN A 102 -11.73 2.27 23.14
CA GLN A 102 -11.21 1.28 24.09
C GLN A 102 -11.19 -0.16 23.55
N LEU A 103 -11.11 -0.32 22.22
CA LEU A 103 -10.91 -1.64 21.64
C LEU A 103 -9.45 -2.09 21.83
N PRO A 104 -9.21 -3.36 22.19
CA PRO A 104 -7.86 -3.87 22.33
C PRO A 104 -7.19 -3.93 20.96
N VAL A 105 -5.94 -3.47 20.93
CA VAL A 105 -5.10 -3.48 19.75
C VAL A 105 -3.85 -4.30 19.99
N THR A 106 -3.42 -4.99 18.96
CA THR A 106 -2.12 -5.69 18.92
C THR A 106 -1.21 -4.90 17.99
N LEU A 107 -0.13 -4.34 18.51
CA LEU A 107 0.86 -3.55 17.78
C LEU A 107 2.10 -4.41 17.50
N VAL A 108 2.61 -4.32 16.28
CA VAL A 108 3.73 -5.10 15.78
C VAL A 108 4.82 -4.17 15.30
N GLY A 109 6.01 -4.36 15.83
CA GLY A 109 7.23 -3.69 15.37
C GLY A 109 7.98 -4.54 14.34
N ARG A 110 8.77 -3.87 13.50
CA ARG A 110 9.58 -4.51 12.44
C ARG A 110 10.56 -5.55 12.99
N GLY A 111 11.12 -5.32 14.17
CA GLY A 111 12.02 -6.26 14.87
C GLY A 111 11.32 -7.45 15.54
N GLY A 112 10.01 -7.63 15.32
CA GLY A 112 9.23 -8.69 15.96
C GLY A 112 8.73 -8.36 17.37
N ALA A 113 8.86 -7.11 17.82
CA ALA A 113 8.24 -6.65 19.05
C ALA A 113 6.71 -6.73 18.93
N LEU A 114 6.06 -7.19 20.00
CA LEU A 114 4.61 -7.28 20.11
C LEU A 114 4.19 -6.47 21.33
N LEU A 115 3.29 -5.51 21.12
CA LEU A 115 2.70 -4.69 22.18
C LEU A 115 1.20 -4.84 22.14
N THR A 116 0.58 -4.65 23.29
CA THR A 116 -0.87 -4.48 23.42
C THR A 116 -1.18 -3.05 23.83
N GLY A 117 -2.43 -2.65 23.62
CA GLY A 117 -2.91 -1.35 24.04
C GLY A 117 -4.39 -1.19 23.76
N LEU A 118 -4.88 0.03 23.95
CA LEU A 118 -6.27 0.39 23.69
C LEU A 118 -6.37 1.49 22.64
N LEU A 119 -7.32 1.35 21.72
CA LEU A 119 -7.66 2.38 20.75
C LEU A 119 -8.44 3.50 21.43
N GLY A 120 -7.96 4.73 21.34
CA GLY A 120 -8.57 5.89 21.95
C GLY A 120 -9.53 6.64 21.02
N ALA A 121 -9.82 7.88 21.39
CA ALA A 121 -10.64 8.80 20.62
C ALA A 121 -9.92 9.25 19.33
N PRO A 122 -10.65 9.78 18.33
CA PRO A 122 -10.05 10.57 17.25
C PRO A 122 -9.09 11.62 17.81
N SER A 123 -7.93 11.76 17.16
CA SER A 123 -6.92 12.79 17.48
C SER A 123 -6.89 13.82 16.34
N GLY A 124 -6.87 15.10 16.70
CA GLY A 124 -6.99 16.23 15.77
C GLY A 124 -8.18 17.11 16.12
N ASP A 125 -8.08 18.42 15.85
CA ASP A 125 -9.13 19.41 16.14
C ASP A 125 -10.14 19.58 14.99
N GLY A 126 -9.95 18.84 13.89
CA GLY A 126 -10.82 18.89 12.71
C GLY A 126 -10.71 20.20 11.93
N THR A 127 -9.62 20.97 12.11
CA THR A 127 -9.45 22.27 11.42
C THR A 127 -8.27 22.34 10.46
N ASP A 128 -7.43 21.31 10.42
CA ASP A 128 -6.30 21.23 9.49
C ASP A 128 -6.75 20.75 8.09
N GLU A 129 -6.24 21.40 7.03
CA GLU A 129 -6.44 21.05 5.61
C GLU A 129 -6.02 19.59 5.27
N CYS A 130 -5.38 18.90 6.22
CA CYS A 130 -5.03 17.48 6.19
C CYS A 130 -6.17 16.53 6.63
N GLU A 131 -7.42 16.95 6.50
CA GLU A 131 -8.67 16.27 6.93
C GLU A 131 -8.89 14.82 6.42
N ARG A 132 -7.93 14.23 5.71
CA ARG A 132 -7.99 12.85 5.21
C ARG A 132 -7.30 11.83 6.10
N TRP A 133 -6.67 12.25 7.21
CA TRP A 133 -5.96 11.34 8.10
C TRP A 133 -6.86 10.89 9.26
N PRO A 134 -7.31 9.63 9.26
CA PRO A 134 -8.08 9.04 10.36
C PRO A 134 -7.22 8.80 11.59
N LEU A 135 -6.69 9.87 12.19
CA LEU A 135 -5.82 9.77 13.35
C LEU A 135 -6.62 9.40 14.59
N ARG A 136 -6.07 8.46 15.35
CA ARG A 136 -6.61 7.94 16.59
C ARG A 136 -5.53 8.01 17.65
N THR A 137 -5.91 8.45 18.84
CA THR A 137 -5.08 8.24 20.03
C THR A 137 -4.93 6.75 20.31
N LEU A 138 -3.79 6.36 20.85
CA LEU A 138 -3.46 5.03 21.29
C LEU A 138 -2.92 5.08 22.72
N GLN A 139 -3.28 4.09 23.50
CA GLN A 139 -2.73 3.87 24.84
C GLN A 139 -1.97 2.55 24.81
N PRO A 140 -0.72 2.53 24.31
CA PRO A 140 0.10 1.32 24.31
C PRO A 140 0.59 1.01 25.71
N ASP A 141 0.68 -0.28 26.05
CA ASP A 141 1.17 -0.73 27.36
C ASP A 141 2.68 -0.45 27.57
N SER A 142 3.40 -0.07 26.50
CA SER A 142 4.83 0.24 26.50
C SER A 142 5.19 1.21 25.36
N VAL A 143 6.32 1.91 25.51
CA VAL A 143 6.85 2.91 24.56
C VAL A 143 7.75 2.32 23.45
N THR A 144 7.85 1.00 23.36
CA THR A 144 8.66 0.32 22.34
C THR A 144 8.21 0.72 20.92
N ALA A 145 9.15 0.72 19.96
CA ALA A 145 8.83 1.03 18.56
C ALA A 145 7.89 -0.03 17.96
N TRP A 146 6.78 0.44 17.40
CA TRP A 146 5.86 -0.35 16.60
C TRP A 146 5.76 0.31 15.21
N GLY A 147 5.02 -0.29 14.28
CA GLY A 147 4.78 0.32 12.97
C GLY A 147 3.39 0.03 12.45
N VAL A 148 2.84 -1.13 12.81
CA VAL A 148 1.52 -1.58 12.38
C VAL A 148 0.74 -2.11 13.58
N GLY A 149 -0.56 -1.84 13.63
CA GLY A 149 -1.46 -2.35 14.66
C GLY A 149 -2.72 -2.96 14.06
N PHE A 150 -3.37 -3.81 14.83
CA PHE A 150 -4.58 -4.51 14.42
C PHE A 150 -5.59 -4.55 15.56
N VAL A 151 -6.84 -4.21 15.26
CA VAL A 151 -7.92 -4.15 16.24
C VAL A 151 -8.50 -5.55 16.45
N ASN A 152 -8.59 -6.03 17.70
CA ASN A 152 -9.14 -7.34 18.06
C ASN A 152 -8.48 -8.55 17.34
N ALA A 153 -7.26 -8.40 16.82
CA ALA A 153 -6.56 -9.47 16.11
C ALA A 153 -5.50 -10.16 16.98
N ARG A 154 -5.38 -11.48 16.81
CA ARG A 154 -4.31 -12.28 17.42
C ARG A 154 -3.20 -12.50 16.41
N ILE A 155 -2.01 -12.01 16.74
CA ILE A 155 -0.85 -12.01 15.83
C ILE A 155 0.36 -12.63 16.52
N SER A 156 1.03 -13.53 15.82
CA SER A 156 2.41 -13.91 16.13
C SER A 156 3.35 -13.06 15.28
N PRO A 157 4.23 -12.24 15.87
CA PRO A 157 5.15 -11.41 15.10
C PRO A 157 6.17 -12.26 14.33
N ILE A 158 6.66 -11.73 13.21
CA ILE A 158 7.83 -12.25 12.50
C ILE A 158 8.93 -11.21 12.64
N ALA A 159 10.03 -11.58 13.31
CA ALA A 159 11.21 -10.73 13.36
C ALA A 159 11.81 -10.57 11.95
N LEU A 160 12.02 -9.33 11.54
CA LEU A 160 12.69 -8.96 10.30
C LEU A 160 14.08 -8.41 10.63
N ASP A 161 15.05 -9.31 10.71
CA ASP A 161 16.43 -8.99 11.08
C ASP A 161 17.08 -8.17 9.96
N SER A 162 17.45 -6.91 10.25
CA SER A 162 18.21 -6.09 9.30
C SER A 162 19.59 -6.70 9.02
N VAL A 163 20.09 -6.54 7.81
CA VAL A 163 21.50 -6.85 7.50
C VAL A 163 22.49 -6.01 8.32
N ASP A 164 22.09 -4.86 8.86
CA ASP A 164 22.97 -3.99 9.66
C ASP A 164 23.35 -4.60 11.02
N VAL A 165 22.53 -5.52 11.52
CA VAL A 165 22.80 -6.24 12.78
C VAL A 165 23.49 -7.59 12.56
N LEU A 166 23.70 -7.98 11.30
CA LEU A 166 24.41 -9.20 10.94
C LEU A 166 25.92 -8.98 10.85
N SER A 167 26.68 -10.08 10.81
CA SER A 167 28.11 -10.00 10.50
C SER A 167 28.32 -9.43 9.11
N ALA A 168 29.38 -8.64 8.89
CA ALA A 168 29.66 -8.06 7.58
C ALA A 168 29.69 -9.09 6.44
N ARG A 169 30.17 -10.31 6.72
CA ARG A 169 30.17 -11.43 5.76
C ARG A 169 28.74 -11.83 5.37
N ASP A 170 27.85 -11.99 6.35
CA ASP A 170 26.46 -12.40 6.09
C ASP A 170 25.68 -11.29 5.39
N SER A 171 25.89 -10.02 5.80
CA SER A 171 25.29 -8.84 5.17
C SER A 171 25.67 -8.74 3.69
N MET A 172 26.96 -8.88 3.36
CA MET A 172 27.44 -8.88 1.97
C MET A 172 26.87 -10.05 1.17
N ALA A 173 26.79 -11.24 1.76
CA ALA A 173 26.21 -12.40 1.09
C ALA A 173 24.73 -12.20 0.76
N LEU A 174 23.95 -11.62 1.67
CA LEU A 174 22.54 -11.29 1.42
C LEU A 174 22.36 -10.18 0.39
N ALA A 175 23.21 -9.15 0.42
CA ALA A 175 23.17 -8.08 -0.59
C ALA A 175 23.52 -8.59 -2.00
N ALA A 176 24.53 -9.46 -2.11
CA ALA A 176 24.89 -10.11 -3.37
C ALA A 176 23.75 -11.00 -3.88
N GLU A 177 23.12 -11.77 -3.01
CA GLU A 177 22.00 -12.62 -3.37
C GLU A 177 20.76 -11.82 -3.79
N ALA A 178 20.42 -10.74 -3.06
CA ALA A 178 19.33 -9.84 -3.43
C ALA A 178 19.57 -9.23 -4.83
N SER A 179 20.79 -8.77 -5.10
CA SER A 179 21.16 -8.22 -6.41
C SER A 179 21.09 -9.28 -7.52
N ARG A 180 21.55 -10.52 -7.24
CA ARG A 180 21.44 -11.65 -8.16
C ARG A 180 19.97 -11.94 -8.48
N LEU A 181 19.10 -12.04 -7.47
CA LEU A 181 17.67 -12.25 -7.65
C LEU A 181 17.03 -11.14 -8.49
N ALA A 182 17.34 -9.87 -8.18
CA ALA A 182 16.79 -8.74 -8.92
C ALA A 182 17.19 -8.71 -10.40
N SER A 183 18.39 -9.19 -10.72
CA SER A 183 18.85 -9.32 -12.11
C SER A 183 18.08 -10.38 -12.92
N THR A 184 17.41 -11.32 -12.25
CA THR A 184 16.57 -12.36 -12.90
C THR A 184 15.12 -11.95 -13.11
N VAL A 185 14.71 -10.78 -12.60
CA VAL A 185 13.33 -10.30 -12.68
C VAL A 185 13.01 -9.87 -14.11
N THR A 186 11.97 -10.47 -14.68
CA THR A 186 11.50 -10.23 -16.06
C THR A 186 10.42 -9.16 -16.18
N LEU A 187 9.99 -8.55 -15.05
CA LEU A 187 9.08 -7.41 -15.08
C LEU A 187 9.69 -6.25 -15.89
N PRO A 188 8.86 -5.47 -16.61
CA PRO A 188 9.33 -4.34 -17.40
C PRO A 188 10.28 -3.42 -16.62
N THR A 189 11.29 -2.89 -17.32
CA THR A 189 12.28 -1.92 -16.85
C THR A 189 12.50 -0.91 -17.97
N ASP A 190 12.83 0.33 -17.62
CA ASP A 190 13.33 1.28 -18.63
C ASP A 190 14.72 0.88 -19.12
N ALA A 191 15.00 1.12 -20.40
CA ALA A 191 16.31 0.87 -21.01
C ALA A 191 17.44 1.66 -20.31
N ALA A 192 17.14 2.84 -19.76
CA ALA A 192 18.11 3.67 -19.04
C ALA A 192 18.68 2.99 -17.79
N PHE A 193 17.98 2.02 -17.21
CA PHE A 193 18.48 1.27 -16.04
C PHE A 193 19.27 0.01 -16.42
N GLN A 194 19.22 -0.43 -17.67
CA GLN A 194 19.89 -1.66 -18.10
C GLN A 194 21.40 -1.54 -17.93
N GLY A 195 22.02 -2.58 -17.38
CA GLY A 195 23.46 -2.59 -17.06
C GLY A 195 23.85 -1.82 -15.78
N LEU A 196 22.95 -1.04 -15.19
CA LEU A 196 23.22 -0.41 -13.89
C LEU A 196 23.14 -1.43 -12.75
N ARG A 197 24.01 -1.25 -11.76
CA ARG A 197 24.04 -2.09 -10.56
C ARG A 197 22.90 -1.70 -9.62
N PHE A 198 22.33 -2.70 -8.94
CA PHE A 198 21.41 -2.47 -7.84
C PHE A 198 22.17 -1.95 -6.61
N THR A 199 21.59 -0.96 -5.95
CA THR A 199 21.97 -0.55 -4.59
C THR A 199 20.93 -1.06 -3.61
N ALA A 200 21.37 -1.66 -2.51
CA ALA A 200 20.46 -2.11 -1.47
C ALA A 200 19.99 -0.92 -0.60
N HIS A 201 18.68 -0.73 -0.50
CA HIS A 201 18.08 0.26 0.39
C HIS A 201 17.70 -0.36 1.74
N ASP A 202 17.00 -1.50 1.73
CA ASP A 202 16.70 -2.29 2.93
C ASP A 202 16.78 -3.78 2.59
N ILE A 203 17.39 -4.58 3.45
CA ILE A 203 17.46 -6.03 3.31
C ILE A 203 17.22 -6.66 4.66
N ARG A 204 16.25 -7.57 4.71
CA ARG A 204 15.89 -8.25 5.94
C ARG A 204 15.74 -9.74 5.76
N ARG A 205 16.18 -10.47 6.78
CA ARG A 205 16.04 -11.91 6.89
C ARG A 205 14.91 -12.25 7.84
N PHE A 206 14.19 -13.32 7.54
CA PHE A 206 13.10 -13.79 8.38
C PHE A 206 12.92 -15.31 8.28
N THR A 207 12.08 -15.88 9.13
CA THR A 207 11.67 -17.29 9.05
C THR A 207 10.28 -17.38 8.44
N ALA A 208 10.17 -17.88 7.21
CA ALA A 208 8.89 -17.98 6.50
C ALA A 208 8.04 -19.14 7.04
N ALA A 209 8.68 -20.29 7.30
CA ALA A 209 8.07 -21.47 7.90
C ALA A 209 9.18 -22.27 8.62
N PRO A 210 8.85 -23.26 9.47
CA PRO A 210 9.86 -24.17 10.01
C PRO A 210 10.71 -24.75 8.89
N GLY A 211 12.04 -24.59 8.98
CA GLY A 211 12.98 -25.05 7.96
C GLY A 211 13.03 -24.21 6.68
N VAL A 212 12.38 -23.03 6.62
CA VAL A 212 12.40 -22.14 5.46
C VAL A 212 12.82 -20.73 5.89
N GLN A 213 13.94 -20.28 5.34
CA GLN A 213 14.44 -18.92 5.52
C GLN A 213 13.98 -18.02 4.39
N GLY A 214 13.49 -16.85 4.77
CA GLY A 214 13.07 -15.80 3.87
C GLY A 214 14.06 -14.64 3.81
N LEU A 215 14.01 -13.93 2.69
CA LEU A 215 14.67 -12.66 2.42
C LEU A 215 13.62 -11.71 1.88
N VAL A 216 13.51 -10.52 2.44
CA VAL A 216 12.78 -9.40 1.83
C VAL A 216 13.78 -8.29 1.59
N ALA A 217 13.79 -7.76 0.36
CA ALA A 217 14.78 -6.76 -0.04
C ALA A 217 14.13 -5.67 -0.88
N HIS A 218 14.56 -4.45 -0.63
CA HIS A 218 14.26 -3.26 -1.41
C HIS A 218 15.56 -2.75 -2.03
N LEU A 219 15.57 -2.71 -3.36
CA LEU A 219 16.73 -2.39 -4.18
C LEU A 219 16.40 -1.22 -5.11
N VAL A 220 17.41 -0.40 -5.39
CA VAL A 220 17.26 0.82 -6.19
C VAL A 220 18.28 0.85 -7.32
N ARG A 221 17.87 1.33 -8.50
CA ARG A 221 18.77 1.80 -9.57
C ARG A 221 18.48 3.26 -9.85
N ARG A 222 19.53 4.07 -10.03
CA ARG A 222 19.41 5.52 -10.23
C ARG A 222 20.10 5.94 -11.51
N VAL A 223 19.46 6.84 -12.26
CA VAL A 223 20.06 7.57 -13.37
C VAL A 223 20.07 9.03 -12.98
N ASN A 224 21.26 9.52 -12.60
CA ASN A 224 21.45 10.91 -12.18
C ASN A 224 21.57 11.78 -13.43
N GLN A 225 20.45 12.35 -13.89
CA GLN A 225 20.42 13.36 -14.95
C GLN A 225 20.08 14.72 -14.33
N GLU A 226 20.78 15.77 -14.75
CA GLU A 226 20.69 17.11 -14.16
C GLU A 226 19.26 17.70 -14.17
N ALA A 227 18.46 17.39 -15.18
CA ALA A 227 17.12 17.95 -15.35
C ALA A 227 15.96 16.96 -15.10
N ASN A 228 16.25 15.66 -14.99
CA ASN A 228 15.22 14.62 -14.91
C ASN A 228 15.79 13.37 -14.25
N PRO A 229 16.09 13.40 -12.94
CA PRO A 229 16.57 12.23 -12.23
C PRO A 229 15.53 11.11 -12.32
N ARG A 230 16.01 9.89 -12.55
CA ARG A 230 15.14 8.72 -12.69
C ARG A 230 15.57 7.64 -11.72
N GLU A 231 14.57 6.95 -11.19
CA GLU A 231 14.77 5.84 -10.28
C GLU A 231 13.95 4.62 -10.72
N GLU A 232 14.50 3.45 -10.41
CA GLU A 232 13.76 2.20 -10.37
C GLU A 232 13.81 1.64 -8.95
N GLN A 233 12.64 1.32 -8.42
CA GLN A 233 12.40 0.75 -7.11
C GLN A 233 11.97 -0.71 -7.28
N THR A 234 12.70 -1.65 -6.70
CA THR A 234 12.37 -3.09 -6.75
C THR A 234 12.23 -3.65 -5.34
N LEU A 235 11.02 -4.09 -4.98
CA LEU A 235 10.76 -4.88 -3.78
C LEU A 235 10.69 -6.36 -4.17
N LEU A 236 11.43 -7.22 -3.48
CA LEU A 236 11.37 -8.66 -3.68
C LEU A 236 11.25 -9.43 -2.37
N ILE A 237 10.61 -10.60 -2.45
CA ILE A 237 10.62 -11.61 -1.40
C ILE A 237 11.16 -12.90 -2.01
N ALA A 238 12.08 -13.56 -1.32
CA ALA A 238 12.66 -14.82 -1.73
C ALA A 238 12.72 -15.81 -0.57
N GLU A 239 12.70 -17.09 -0.88
CA GLU A 239 12.75 -18.18 0.10
C GLU A 239 13.83 -19.20 -0.27
N ARG A 240 14.43 -19.80 0.75
CA ARG A 240 15.27 -20.99 0.64
C ARG A 240 15.00 -21.97 1.79
N ASP A 241 15.35 -23.23 1.57
CA ASP A 241 15.34 -24.22 2.64
C ASP A 241 16.52 -23.96 3.59
N SER A 242 16.29 -23.99 4.90
CA SER A 242 17.26 -23.62 5.94
C SER A 242 17.84 -24.83 6.68
N GLY A 243 17.72 -26.04 6.11
CA GLY A 243 18.19 -27.31 6.68
C GLY A 243 19.57 -27.75 6.18
N ALA A 244 19.88 -29.04 6.36
CA ALA A 244 21.19 -29.66 6.08
C ALA A 244 21.70 -29.46 4.65
N THR A 245 20.81 -29.25 3.68
CA THR A 245 21.13 -28.80 2.32
C THR A 245 20.53 -27.42 2.10
N THR A 246 21.28 -26.37 2.46
CA THR A 246 20.84 -25.00 2.24
C THR A 246 20.94 -24.67 0.74
N GLY A 247 19.80 -24.67 0.05
CA GLY A 247 19.72 -24.28 -1.36
C GLY A 247 19.85 -22.76 -1.57
N PRO A 248 19.99 -22.30 -2.83
CA PRO A 248 19.97 -20.87 -3.15
C PRO A 248 18.60 -20.26 -2.87
N TYR A 249 18.54 -18.94 -2.68
CA TYR A 249 17.25 -18.27 -2.61
C TYR A 249 16.56 -18.31 -3.97
N GLN A 250 15.25 -18.51 -3.92
CA GLN A 250 14.37 -18.50 -5.08
C GLN A 250 13.38 -17.36 -4.92
N LEU A 251 13.23 -16.57 -5.98
CA LEU A 251 12.30 -15.46 -6.02
C LEU A 251 10.87 -15.97 -5.82
N ALA A 252 10.15 -15.40 -4.86
CA ALA A 252 8.81 -15.80 -4.46
C ALA A 252 7.77 -14.69 -4.69
N TYR A 253 8.22 -13.45 -4.79
CA TYR A 253 7.44 -12.27 -5.12
C TYR A 253 8.34 -11.13 -5.58
N VAL A 254 7.82 -10.29 -6.47
CA VAL A 254 8.50 -9.09 -6.91
C VAL A 254 7.49 -8.02 -7.29
N GLU A 255 7.80 -6.79 -6.91
CA GLU A 255 7.25 -5.57 -7.48
C GLU A 255 8.39 -4.73 -8.02
N ARG A 256 8.16 -4.09 -9.16
CA ARG A 256 9.10 -3.16 -9.78
C ARG A 256 8.31 -1.96 -10.27
N ASP A 257 8.80 -0.79 -9.93
CA ASP A 257 8.31 0.48 -10.42
C ASP A 257 9.47 1.35 -10.88
N PHE A 258 9.27 2.15 -11.92
CA PHE A 258 10.32 3.03 -12.42
C PHE A 258 9.73 4.30 -13.02
N GLY A 259 10.43 5.42 -12.87
CA GLY A 259 9.92 6.70 -13.29
C GLY A 259 10.87 7.83 -12.99
N LYS A 260 10.29 9.03 -12.84
CA LYS A 260 10.98 10.14 -12.21
C LYS A 260 11.12 9.87 -10.72
N GLU A 261 12.16 10.39 -10.10
CA GLU A 261 12.44 10.22 -8.67
C GLU A 261 11.22 10.57 -7.80
N GLU A 262 10.49 11.64 -8.12
CA GLU A 262 9.32 12.07 -7.35
C GLU A 262 8.06 11.22 -7.55
N ALA A 263 7.95 10.52 -8.69
CA ALA A 263 6.72 9.81 -9.07
C ALA A 263 6.80 8.29 -8.81
N VAL A 264 8.01 7.76 -8.57
CA VAL A 264 8.22 6.34 -8.37
C VAL A 264 7.74 5.90 -6.98
N ILE A 265 7.14 4.73 -6.90
CA ILE A 265 6.70 4.15 -5.64
C ILE A 265 7.91 3.64 -4.87
N THR A 266 8.14 4.21 -3.69
CA THR A 266 9.12 3.76 -2.71
C THR A 266 8.46 2.80 -1.72
N PRO A 267 8.77 1.49 -1.77
CA PRO A 267 8.21 0.52 -0.85
C PRO A 267 8.98 0.46 0.47
N GLU A 268 8.27 0.36 1.60
CA GLU A 268 8.87 0.12 2.91
C GLU A 268 8.13 -0.99 3.66
N VAL A 269 8.86 -2.03 4.11
CA VAL A 269 8.27 -3.11 4.92
C VAL A 269 8.12 -2.63 6.36
N LEU A 270 6.89 -2.39 6.80
CA LEU A 270 6.62 -1.85 8.14
C LEU A 270 6.66 -2.93 9.22
N ALA A 271 6.05 -4.08 8.96
CA ALA A 271 5.95 -5.19 9.91
C ALA A 271 5.70 -6.53 9.20
N GLY A 272 6.03 -7.62 9.90
CA GLY A 272 5.70 -8.99 9.51
C GLY A 272 5.02 -9.76 10.63
N GLY A 273 4.13 -10.68 10.28
CA GLY A 273 3.38 -11.44 11.27
C GLY A 273 2.68 -12.67 10.70
N ARG A 274 2.00 -13.39 11.58
CA ARG A 274 1.03 -14.45 11.27
C ARG A 274 -0.24 -14.17 12.03
N LEU A 275 -1.37 -14.14 11.32
CA LEU A 275 -2.68 -14.17 11.96
C LEU A 275 -2.89 -15.56 12.58
N ALA A 276 -3.74 -15.67 13.60
CA ALA A 276 -4.04 -16.96 14.23
C ALA A 276 -4.45 -18.02 13.18
N GLY A 277 -3.64 -19.09 13.05
CA GLY A 277 -3.84 -20.15 12.06
C GLY A 277 -3.60 -19.75 10.60
N GLY A 278 -3.18 -18.52 10.34
CA GLY A 278 -2.95 -17.97 9.00
C GLY A 278 -1.49 -18.09 8.55
N PRO A 279 -1.23 -17.91 7.25
CA PRO A 279 0.13 -17.87 6.72
C PRO A 279 0.86 -16.57 7.13
N PRO A 280 2.19 -16.53 6.96
CA PRO A 280 2.99 -15.30 7.05
C PRO A 280 2.45 -14.18 6.15
N PHE A 281 2.51 -12.96 6.66
CA PHE A 281 2.22 -11.75 5.90
C PHE A 281 3.21 -10.63 6.22
N PHE A 282 3.29 -9.66 5.31
CA PHE A 282 3.94 -8.37 5.49
C PHE A 282 2.96 -7.25 5.23
N VAL A 283 3.12 -6.16 5.97
CA VAL A 283 2.48 -4.87 5.67
C VAL A 283 3.55 -3.94 5.14
N VAL A 284 3.29 -3.37 3.97
CA VAL A 284 4.22 -2.57 3.18
C VAL A 284 3.60 -1.21 2.92
N ALA A 285 4.29 -0.13 3.29
CA ALA A 285 3.98 1.23 2.85
C ALA A 285 4.52 1.43 1.43
N ARG A 286 3.83 2.25 0.64
CA ARG A 286 4.13 2.56 -0.76
C ARG A 286 3.95 4.06 -0.93
N ASP A 287 5.05 4.79 -0.97
CA ASP A 287 5.05 6.25 -1.02
C ASP A 287 5.43 6.78 -2.40
N ASN A 288 4.74 7.81 -2.87
CA ASN A 288 5.06 8.58 -4.08
C ASN A 288 4.41 9.98 -4.02
N ASP A 289 4.53 10.77 -5.09
CA ASP A 289 3.90 12.09 -5.22
C ASP A 289 2.37 12.11 -5.00
N ALA A 290 1.67 11.02 -5.26
CA ALA A 290 0.23 10.88 -5.02
C ALA A 290 -0.11 10.60 -3.55
N GLY A 291 0.88 10.32 -2.70
CA GLY A 291 0.76 10.03 -1.29
C GLY A 291 1.14 8.59 -0.91
N ILE A 292 0.78 8.20 0.32
CA ILE A 292 1.14 6.89 0.87
C ILE A 292 -0.04 5.93 0.73
N SER A 293 0.19 4.78 0.11
CA SER A 293 -0.72 3.63 0.14
C SER A 293 -0.10 2.48 0.91
N TYR A 294 -0.92 1.55 1.38
CA TYR A 294 -0.50 0.39 2.16
C TYR A 294 -0.92 -0.90 1.47
N ARG A 295 -0.12 -1.95 1.63
CA ARG A 295 -0.37 -3.25 1.04
C ARG A 295 -0.10 -4.36 2.05
N MET A 296 -0.99 -5.35 2.07
CA MET A 296 -0.75 -6.61 2.75
C MET A 296 -0.29 -7.65 1.73
N ILE A 297 0.92 -8.17 1.88
CA ILE A 297 1.47 -9.26 1.06
C ILE A 297 1.46 -10.51 1.90
N GLU A 298 0.92 -11.60 1.38
CA GLU A 298 0.75 -12.85 2.12
C GLU A 298 1.38 -14.03 1.40
N ARG A 299 1.97 -14.95 2.16
CA ARG A 299 2.47 -16.22 1.66
C ARG A 299 1.30 -17.12 1.25
N ALA A 300 1.19 -17.40 -0.05
CA ALA A 300 0.15 -18.25 -0.64
C ALA A 300 0.58 -19.71 -0.85
N GLY A 301 1.82 -20.05 -0.52
CA GLY A 301 2.39 -21.39 -0.66
C GLY A 301 3.90 -21.38 -0.49
N ALA A 302 4.53 -22.55 -0.65
CA ALA A 302 5.98 -22.63 -0.71
C ALA A 302 6.52 -21.76 -1.85
N ARG A 303 7.42 -20.82 -1.53
CA ARG A 303 8.05 -19.91 -2.51
C ARG A 303 7.05 -19.12 -3.34
N ARG A 304 5.87 -18.83 -2.78
CA ARG A 304 4.83 -18.06 -3.48
C ARG A 304 4.18 -17.09 -2.51
N TRP A 305 4.33 -15.80 -2.80
CA TRP A 305 3.64 -14.73 -2.10
C TRP A 305 2.77 -13.95 -3.08
N ARG A 306 1.76 -13.24 -2.56
CA ARG A 306 0.85 -12.42 -3.36
C ARG A 306 0.44 -11.18 -2.59
N ALA A 307 0.16 -10.10 -3.31
CA ALA A 307 -0.63 -9.01 -2.75
C ALA A 307 -2.03 -9.55 -2.41
N ARG A 308 -2.44 -9.36 -1.16
CA ARG A 308 -3.75 -9.79 -0.65
C ARG A 308 -4.73 -8.62 -0.55
N TRP A 309 -4.25 -7.47 -0.09
CA TRP A 309 -5.05 -6.26 0.07
C TRP A 309 -4.20 -5.02 -0.23
N SER A 310 -4.81 -3.95 -0.73
CA SER A 310 -4.18 -2.63 -0.84
C SER A 310 -5.17 -1.55 -0.41
N SER A 311 -4.69 -0.50 0.24
CA SER A 311 -5.45 0.72 0.47
C SER A 311 -5.45 1.63 -0.76
N GLY A 312 -6.35 2.61 -0.78
CA GLY A 312 -6.15 3.82 -1.57
C GLY A 312 -4.90 4.60 -1.11
N ALA A 313 -4.39 5.45 -1.98
CA ALA A 313 -3.34 6.40 -1.61
C ALA A 313 -3.91 7.51 -0.73
N ILE A 314 -3.12 7.94 0.24
CA ILE A 314 -3.47 8.95 1.22
C ILE A 314 -2.44 10.07 1.12
N SER A 315 -2.88 11.26 0.73
CA SER A 315 -2.05 12.46 0.62
C SER A 315 -2.64 13.63 1.39
N CYS A 316 -1.77 14.56 1.79
CA CYS A 316 -2.14 15.91 2.19
C CYS A 316 -2.03 16.81 0.96
N SER A 317 -3.10 17.51 0.62
CA SER A 317 -3.14 18.49 -0.47
C SER A 317 -3.32 19.88 0.08
#